data_AF-A0A973SAU1-F1
#
_entry.id   AF-A0A973SAU1-F1
#
_cell.length_a   1.000
_cell.length_b   1.000
_cell.length_c   1.000
_cell.angle_alpha   90.00
_cell.angle_beta   90.00
_cell.angle_gamma   90.00
#
_symmetry.space_group_name_H-M   'P 1'
#
loop_
_entity.id
_entity.type
_entity.pdbx_description
1 polymer ?
#
loop_
_entity_poly.entity_id
_entity_poly.type
_entity_poly.pdbx_seq_one_letter_code
_entity_poly.pdbx_strand_id
1 'polypeptide(L)' 'TKLCFGCGRTLPVIARWHAMESAERLAVMALLPGRMTEAGLAPIAGSPKRT' A
#
# COMPACT_ATOMS: atom_id res chain seq x y z
N THR A 1 7.70 7.65 10.26
CA THR A 1 7.01 7.19 9.02
C THR A 1 5.68 6.56 9.38
N LYS A 2 4.56 7.30 9.26
CA LYS A 2 3.22 6.74 9.54
C LYS A 2 2.70 6.03 8.29
N LEU A 3 2.57 4.71 8.36
CA LEU A 3 1.92 3.89 7.33
C LEU A 3 0.50 3.53 7.76
N CYS A 4 -0.39 3.34 6.79
CA CYS A 4 -1.76 2.91 7.05
C CYS A 4 -1.77 1.43 7.46
N PHE A 5 -2.26 1.12 8.66
CA PHE A 5 -2.36 -0.26 9.14
C PHE A 5 -3.22 -1.18 8.27
N GLY A 6 -4.20 -0.60 7.56
CA GLY A 6 -4.94 -1.32 6.53
C GLY A 6 -4.07 -1.53 5.28
N CYS A 7 -3.93 -0.49 4.46
CA CYS A 7 -3.39 -0.66 3.11
C CYS A 7 -1.85 -0.60 2.98
N GLY A 8 -1.09 -0.48 4.06
CA GLY A 8 0.39 -0.45 4.05
C GLY A 8 1.03 0.80 3.42
N ARG A 9 0.26 1.68 2.78
CA ARG A 9 0.74 2.91 2.13
C ARG A 9 1.07 3.99 3.16
N THR A 10 2.04 4.84 2.85
CA THR A 10 2.37 6.02 3.66
C THR A 10 1.45 7.20 3.33
N LEU A 11 1.28 8.15 4.26
CA LEU A 11 0.47 9.36 4.03
C LEU A 11 0.90 10.14 2.78
N PRO A 12 2.20 10.36 2.49
CA PRO A 12 2.61 11.04 1.25
C PRO A 12 2.19 10.29 -0.02
N VAL A 13 2.24 8.96 0.00
CA VAL A 13 1.78 8.11 -1.12
C VAL A 13 0.29 8.26 -1.33
N ILE A 14 -0.50 8.25 -0.24
CA ILE A 14 -1.95 8.43 -0.29
C ILE A 14 -2.31 9.83 -0.85
N ALA A 15 -1.64 10.87 -0.36
CA ALA A 15 -1.89 12.25 -0.78
C ALA A 15 -1.62 12.47 -2.28
N ARG A 16 -0.51 11.92 -2.80
CA ARG A 16 -0.13 12.10 -4.21
C ARG A 16 -0.69 11.03 -5.17
N TRP A 17 -1.47 10.07 -4.67
CA TRP A 17 -1.92 8.91 -5.46
C TRP A 17 -2.62 9.29 -6.78
N HIS A 18 -3.43 10.35 -6.75
CA HIS A 18 -4.19 10.83 -7.91
C HIS A 18 -3.29 11.35 -9.04
N ALA A 19 -2.10 11.86 -8.71
CA ALA A 19 -1.14 12.43 -9.64
C ALA A 19 -0.05 11.43 -10.08
N MET A 20 -0.04 10.21 -9.52
CA MET A 20 0.92 9.17 -9.90
C MET A 20 0.51 8.49 -11.20
N GLU A 21 1.51 8.19 -12.02
CA GLU A 21 1.35 7.35 -13.22
C GLU A 21 1.14 5.87 -12.85
N SER A 22 0.58 5.10 -13.78
CA SER A 22 0.27 3.67 -13.55
C SER A 22 1.51 2.87 -13.13
N ALA A 23 2.67 3.14 -13.74
CA ALA A 23 3.93 2.47 -13.39
C ALA A 23 4.36 2.77 -11.94
N GLU A 24 4.21 4.02 -11.49
CA GLU A 24 4.53 4.40 -10.11
C GLU A 24 3.57 3.74 -9.11
N ARG A 25 2.28 3.65 -9.45
CA ARG A 25 1.28 2.98 -8.61
C ARG A 25 1.63 1.50 -8.44
N LEU A 26 2.05 0.82 -9.52
CA LEU A 26 2.47 -0.58 -9.47
C LEU A 26 3.74 -0.76 -8.63
N ALA A 27 4.74 0.12 -8.80
CA ALA A 27 5.94 0.11 -7.99
C ALA A 27 5.62 0.30 -6.49
N VAL A 28 4.68 1.19 -6.15
CA VAL A 28 4.21 1.33 -4.76
C VAL A 28 3.56 0.06 -4.26
N MET A 29 2.67 -0.57 -5.04
CA MET A 29 1.98 -1.81 -4.63
C MET A 29 2.95 -2.96 -4.38
N ALA A 30 3.99 -3.10 -5.20
CA ALA A 30 5.02 -4.13 -5.04
C ALA A 30 5.79 -3.99 -3.71
N LEU A 31 5.91 -2.77 -3.17
CA LEU A 31 6.62 -2.51 -1.91
C LEU A 31 5.75 -2.65 -0.65
N LEU A 32 4.43 -2.77 -0.78
CA LEU A 32 3.53 -2.82 0.38
C LEU A 32 3.75 -4.05 1.28
N PRO A 33 3.87 -5.28 0.75
CA PRO A 33 4.05 -6.46 1.60
C PRO A 33 5.30 -6.35 2.48
N GLY A 34 6.43 -5.94 1.88
CA GLY A 34 7.68 -5.75 2.63
C GLY A 34 7.55 -4.72 3.75
N ARG A 35 6.96 -3.56 3.46
CA ARG A 35 6.72 -2.52 4.47
C ARG A 35 5.78 -2.97 5.59
N MET A 36 4.77 -3.77 5.26
CA MET A 36 3.87 -4.33 6.26
C MET A 36 4.60 -5.34 7.16
N THR A 37 5.44 -6.20 6.58
CA THR A 37 6.29 -7.13 7.34
C THR A 37 7.26 -6.39 8.27
N GLU A 38 7.94 -5.35 7.78
CA GLU A 38 8.83 -4.51 8.61
C GLU A 38 8.08 -3.81 9.75
N ALA A 39 6.80 -3.50 9.54
CA ALA A 39 5.93 -2.90 10.55
C ALA A 39 5.28 -3.92 11.50
N GLY A 40 5.57 -5.22 11.35
CA GLY A 40 4.96 -6.30 12.14
C GLY A 40 3.48 -6.55 11.79
N LEU A 41 3.03 -6.12 10.62
CA LEU A 41 1.65 -6.27 10.14
C LEU A 41 1.54 -7.43 9.16
N ALA A 42 0.42 -8.16 9.24
CA ALA A 42 0.07 -9.13 8.22
C ALA A 42 -0.31 -8.41 6.92
N PRO A 43 0.29 -8.75 5.76
CA PRO A 43 -0.10 -8.19 4.48
C PRO A 43 -1.59 -8.40 4.23
N ILE A 44 -2.30 -7.39 3.72
CA ILE A 44 -3.68 -7.60 3.26
C ILE A 44 -3.62 -8.57 2.09
N ALA A 45 -4.08 -9.81 2.32
CA ALA A 45 -4.51 -10.69 1.24
C ALA A 45 -5.64 -9.97 0.51
N GLY A 46 -5.48 -9.73 -0.79
CA GLY A 46 -6.39 -8.91 -1.60
C GLY A 46 -7.85 -9.20 -1.26
N SER A 47 -8.63 -8.15 -0.98
CA SER A 47 -9.99 -8.29 -0.49
C SER A 47 -10.76 -9.34 -1.30
N PRO A 48 -11.47 -10.28 -0.65
CA PRO A 48 -12.33 -11.19 -1.37
C PRO A 48 -13.26 -10.35 -2.24
N LYS A 49 -13.36 -10.69 -3.53
CA LYS A 49 -14.33 -10.04 -4.42
C LYS A 49 -15.68 -10.16 -3.73
N ARG A 50 -16.27 -9.03 -3.33
CA ARG A 50 -17.68 -9.00 -2.92
C ARG A 50 -18.47 -9.25 -4.20
N THR A 51 -18.99 -10.47 -4.32
CA THR A 51 -19.95 -10.88 -5.34
C THR A 51 -21.30 -10.21 -5.10
#